data_AF-A0A969WUH1-F1
#
_entry.id   AF-A0A969WUH1-F1
#
_cell.length_a   1.000
_cell.length_b   1.000
_cell.length_c   1.000
_cell.angle_alpha   90.00
_cell.angle_beta   90.00
_cell.angle_gamma   90.00
#
_symmetry.space_group_name_H-M   'P 1'
#
loop_
_entity.id
_entity.type
_entity.pdbx_description
1 polymer ?
#
loop_
_entity_poly.entity_id
_entity_poly.type
_entity_poly.pdbx_seq_one_letter_code
_entity_poly.pdbx_strand_id
1 'polypeptide(L)'
;YSYRPDIAIVWQKHNLYIDLEVDEPYDIVSRKPIHFFNSGDYLRNLYFISQGWVVIRFSEEQVYKTADHCVAYIANILKEITKESVFDELIATHEWEEQERWGFEKAQELVRQKHR
;
A
#
# COMPACT_ATOMS: atom_id res chain seq x y z
N TYR A 1 -0.12 -2.18 -21.85
CA TYR A 1 -0.91 -2.42 -20.62
C TYR A 1 -0.72 -1.21 -19.71
N SER A 2 -1.81 -0.65 -19.17
CA SER A 2 -1.74 0.45 -18.19
C SER A 2 -1.64 -0.13 -16.80
N TYR A 3 -0.69 0.36 -15.99
CA TYR A 3 -0.73 0.12 -14.55
C TYR A 3 -1.95 0.82 -13.95
N ARG A 4 -2.61 0.16 -13.01
CA ARG A 4 -3.82 0.67 -12.36
C ARG A 4 -3.63 0.62 -10.85
N PRO A 5 -3.94 1.71 -10.13
CA PRO A 5 -4.01 1.71 -8.67
C PRO A 5 -5.26 0.98 -8.18
N ASP A 6 -5.18 0.34 -7.01
CA ASP A 6 -6.38 -0.10 -6.28
C ASP A 6 -7.21 1.12 -5.85
N ILE A 7 -6.54 2.09 -5.21
CA ILE A 7 -7.12 3.36 -4.80
C ILE A 7 -6.18 4.49 -5.22
N ALA A 8 -6.72 5.50 -5.90
CA ALA A 8 -6.00 6.73 -6.20
C ALA A 8 -6.51 7.87 -5.32
N ILE A 9 -5.60 8.51 -4.57
CA ILE A 9 -5.90 9.79 -3.92
C ILE A 9 -5.37 10.90 -4.82
N VAL A 10 -6.27 11.79 -5.22
CA VAL A 10 -5.93 12.98 -6.02
C VAL A 10 -6.25 14.22 -5.22
N TRP A 11 -5.21 14.98 -4.88
CA TRP A 11 -5.35 16.24 -4.18
C TRP A 11 -4.85 17.41 -5.02
N GLN A 12 -5.79 17.99 -5.75
CA GLN A 12 -5.51 19.04 -6.74
C GLN A 12 -4.87 20.29 -6.13
N LYS A 13 -5.26 20.71 -4.92
CA LYS A 13 -4.70 21.88 -4.22
C LYS A 13 -3.17 21.83 -4.13
N HIS A 14 -2.62 20.63 -3.88
CA HIS A 14 -1.17 20.39 -3.72
C HIS A 14 -0.54 19.75 -4.96
N ASN A 15 -1.30 19.57 -6.04
CA ASN A 15 -0.91 18.77 -7.20
C ASN A 15 -0.32 17.40 -6.80
N LEU A 16 -0.92 16.76 -5.79
CA LEU A 16 -0.45 15.54 -5.19
C LEU A 16 -1.29 14.36 -5.67
N TYR A 17 -0.61 13.31 -6.13
CA TYR A 17 -1.22 12.06 -6.59
C TYR A 17 -0.61 10.92 -5.79
N ILE A 18 -1.45 10.10 -5.18
CA ILE A 18 -1.02 8.96 -4.39
C ILE A 18 -1.66 7.71 -4.94
N ASP A 19 -0.81 6.73 -5.21
CA ASP A 19 -1.13 5.36 -5.51
C ASP A 19 -1.16 4.58 -4.19
N LEU A 20 -2.35 4.13 -3.77
CA LEU A 20 -2.55 3.25 -2.63
C LEU A 20 -2.83 1.84 -3.13
N GLU A 21 -2.03 0.89 -2.67
CA GLU A 21 -2.08 -0.51 -3.11
C GLU A 21 -2.22 -1.46 -1.93
N VAL A 22 -3.01 -2.51 -2.14
CA VAL A 22 -3.23 -3.56 -1.16
C VAL A 22 -2.59 -4.84 -1.68
N ASP A 23 -1.46 -5.23 -1.10
CA ASP A 23 -0.71 -6.43 -1.49
C ASP A 23 -1.47 -7.67 -1.02
N GLU A 24 -2.07 -8.43 -1.94
CA GLU A 24 -2.49 -9.80 -1.65
C GLU A 24 -1.32 -10.79 -1.84
N PRO A 25 -1.19 -11.81 -0.97
CA PRO A 25 -0.12 -12.79 -1.11
C PRO A 25 -0.25 -13.64 -2.38
N TYR A 26 -1.47 -13.77 -2.91
CA TYR A 26 -1.78 -14.52 -4.13
C TYR A 26 -3.11 -14.10 -4.76
N ASP A 27 -3.23 -14.32 -6.07
CA ASP A 27 -4.45 -14.10 -6.84
C ASP A 27 -5.57 -15.07 -6.41
N ILE A 28 -6.81 -14.57 -6.30
CA ILE A 28 -7.93 -15.30 -5.71
C ILE A 28 -8.35 -16.51 -6.57
N VAL A 29 -8.23 -16.39 -7.89
CA VAL A 29 -8.67 -17.41 -8.86
C VAL A 29 -7.55 -18.42 -9.12
N SER A 30 -6.38 -17.95 -9.56
CA SER A 30 -5.26 -18.79 -9.97
C SER A 30 -4.43 -19.31 -8.80
N ARG A 31 -4.55 -18.70 -7.61
CA ARG A 31 -3.76 -19.02 -6.40
C ARG A 31 -2.25 -18.89 -6.60
N LYS A 32 -1.83 -18.12 -7.60
CA LYS A 32 -0.42 -17.82 -7.85
C LYS A 32 0.02 -16.63 -7.00
N PRO A 33 1.23 -16.63 -6.42
CA PRO A 33 1.83 -15.44 -5.84
C PRO A 33 1.88 -14.30 -6.86
N ILE A 34 1.46 -13.10 -6.45
CA ILE A 34 1.39 -11.92 -7.32
C ILE A 34 2.19 -10.74 -6.77
N HIS A 35 2.04 -10.41 -5.49
CA HIS A 35 2.82 -9.40 -4.80
C HIS A 35 3.87 -10.07 -3.94
N PHE A 36 5.15 -9.83 -4.20
CA PHE A 36 6.28 -10.35 -3.41
C PHE A 36 7.55 -9.59 -3.80
N PHE A 37 8.61 -9.75 -3.01
CA PHE A 37 9.90 -9.14 -3.32
C PHE A 37 10.42 -9.55 -4.73
N ASN A 38 10.81 -8.57 -5.56
CA ASN A 38 11.20 -8.75 -6.97
C ASN A 38 10.10 -9.25 -7.94
N SER A 39 8.83 -9.12 -7.57
CA SER A 39 7.71 -9.27 -8.52
C SER A 39 7.68 -8.13 -9.55
N GLY A 40 6.68 -8.15 -10.44
CA GLY A 40 6.40 -7.05 -11.38
C GLY A 40 6.07 -5.71 -10.70
N ASP A 41 5.84 -5.69 -9.39
CA ASP A 41 5.54 -4.48 -8.60
C ASP A 41 6.66 -3.44 -8.71
N TYR A 42 7.92 -3.86 -8.87
CA TYR A 42 9.04 -2.91 -8.98
C TYR A 42 8.88 -1.97 -10.18
N LEU A 43 8.61 -2.52 -11.37
CA LEU A 43 8.44 -1.74 -12.59
C LEU A 43 7.18 -0.86 -12.54
N ARG A 44 6.11 -1.37 -11.90
CA ARG A 44 4.88 -0.63 -11.64
C ARG A 44 5.15 0.59 -10.75
N ASN A 45 5.80 0.39 -9.61
CA ASN A 45 6.10 1.45 -8.66
C ASN A 45 7.05 2.49 -9.28
N LEU A 46 8.08 2.05 -10.00
CA LEU A 46 8.96 2.95 -10.75
C LEU A 46 8.21 3.81 -11.77
N TYR A 47 7.23 3.23 -12.47
CA TYR A 47 6.41 3.99 -13.41
C TYR A 47 5.66 5.11 -12.68
N PHE A 48 4.92 4.82 -11.60
CA PHE A 48 4.20 5.84 -10.84
C PHE A 48 5.13 6.91 -10.27
N ILE A 49 6.23 6.51 -9.64
CA ILE A 49 7.23 7.43 -9.07
C ILE A 49 7.82 8.34 -10.16
N SER A 50 8.12 7.80 -11.35
CA SER A 50 8.65 8.59 -12.48
C SER A 50 7.68 9.67 -12.98
N GLN A 51 6.38 9.51 -12.72
CA GLN A 51 5.34 10.47 -13.04
C GLN A 51 5.01 11.41 -11.87
N GLY A 52 5.78 11.37 -10.79
CA GLY A 52 5.60 12.23 -9.60
C GLY A 52 4.55 11.74 -8.61
N TRP A 53 4.10 10.49 -8.72
CA TRP A 53 3.17 9.91 -7.76
C TRP A 53 3.90 9.42 -6.50
N VAL A 54 3.25 9.56 -5.36
CA VAL A 54 3.65 8.87 -4.13
C VAL A 54 3.03 7.48 -4.15
N VAL A 55 3.81 6.44 -3.83
CA VAL A 55 3.34 5.07 -3.76
C VAL A 55 3.32 4.64 -2.30
N ILE A 56 2.17 4.21 -1.79
CA ILE A 56 1.99 3.62 -0.46
C ILE A 56 1.38 2.24 -0.65
N ARG A 57 1.91 1.24 0.06
CA ARG A 57 1.45 -0.14 -0.04
C ARG A 57 1.19 -0.69 1.36
N PHE A 58 0.11 -1.44 1.51
CA PHE A 58 -0.23 -2.19 2.71
C PHE A 58 -0.48 -3.64 2.34
N SER A 59 -0.27 -4.58 3.25
CA SER A 59 -0.76 -5.95 3.04
C SER A 59 -2.29 -6.01 3.18
N GLU A 60 -2.94 -6.98 2.53
CA GLU A 60 -4.37 -7.28 2.78
C GLU A 60 -4.64 -7.49 4.29
N GLU A 61 -3.69 -8.09 5.00
CA GLU A 61 -3.76 -8.33 6.44
C GLU A 61 -3.74 -7.03 7.27
N GLN A 62 -2.89 -6.05 6.92
CA GLN A 62 -2.87 -4.73 7.56
C GLN A 62 -4.18 -3.99 7.34
N VAL A 63 -4.70 -4.00 6.11
CA VAL A 63 -5.98 -3.35 5.80
C VAL A 63 -7.13 -4.03 6.55
N TYR A 64 -7.12 -5.37 6.65
CA TYR A 64 -8.17 -6.13 7.32
C TYR A 64 -8.14 -5.98 8.86
N LYS A 65 -6.96 -6.06 9.47
CA LYS A 65 -6.81 -6.07 10.94
C LYS A 65 -6.66 -4.69 11.55
N THR A 66 -6.05 -3.75 10.83
CA THR A 66 -5.61 -2.45 11.36
C THR A 66 -5.88 -1.31 10.36
N ALA A 67 -7.09 -1.26 9.80
CA ALA A 67 -7.51 -0.22 8.84
C ALA A 67 -7.28 1.21 9.36
N ASP A 68 -7.60 1.48 10.63
CA ASP A 68 -7.41 2.79 11.25
C ASP A 68 -5.92 3.17 11.31
N HIS A 69 -5.02 2.20 11.49
CA HIS A 69 -3.58 2.43 11.42
C HIS A 69 -3.15 2.78 9.98
N CYS A 70 -3.69 2.10 8.98
CA CYS A 70 -3.42 2.43 7.57
C CYS A 70 -3.86 3.87 7.24
N VAL A 71 -5.05 4.28 7.74
CA VAL A 71 -5.55 5.66 7.56
C VAL A 71 -4.67 6.67 8.26
N ALA A 72 -4.26 6.40 9.51
CA ALA A 72 -3.29 7.25 10.20
C ALA A 72 -1.99 7.38 9.38
N TYR A 73 -1.52 6.30 8.74
CA TYR A 73 -0.24 6.29 7.98
C TYR A 73 -0.32 7.25 6.81
N ILE A 74 -1.40 7.12 6.06
CA ILE A 74 -1.71 7.99 4.93
C ILE A 74 -1.80 9.44 5.43
N ALA A 75 -2.49 9.70 6.53
CA ALA A 75 -2.62 11.03 7.12
C ALA A 75 -1.26 11.62 7.54
N ASN A 76 -0.38 10.82 8.15
CA ASN A 76 0.96 11.24 8.53
C ASN A 76 1.82 11.61 7.31
N ILE A 77 1.80 10.80 6.25
CA ILE A 77 2.49 11.11 4.99
C ILE A 77 1.91 12.38 4.36
N LEU A 78 0.59 12.50 4.29
CA LEU A 78 -0.08 13.68 3.74
C LEU A 78 0.29 14.94 4.52
N LYS A 79 0.30 14.88 5.85
CA LYS A 79 0.75 15.98 6.70
C LYS A 79 2.20 16.35 6.42
N GLU A 80 3.09 15.36 6.31
CA GLU A 80 4.50 15.64 6.06
C GLU A 80 4.74 16.30 4.70
N ILE A 81 3.96 15.94 3.68
CA ILE A 81 4.07 16.54 2.33
C ILE A 81 3.42 17.92 2.28
N THR A 82 2.21 18.07 2.83
CA THR A 82 1.37 19.26 2.63
C THR A 82 1.47 20.29 3.75
N LYS A 83 1.95 19.88 4.92
CA LYS A 83 1.99 20.64 6.18
C LYS A 83 0.61 21.15 6.66
N GLU A 84 -0.48 20.53 6.20
CA GLU A 84 -1.85 20.86 6.61
C GLU A 84 -2.16 20.26 7.98
N SER A 85 -2.69 21.07 8.90
CA SER A 85 -3.08 20.64 10.25
C SER A 85 -4.37 19.81 10.27
N VAL A 86 -5.09 19.71 9.15
CA VAL A 86 -6.32 18.89 9.05
C VAL A 86 -6.07 17.40 9.36
N PHE A 87 -4.82 16.95 9.25
CA PHE A 87 -4.42 15.58 9.56
C PHE A 87 -4.08 15.34 11.03
N ASP A 88 -4.00 16.37 11.86
CA ASP A 88 -3.55 16.25 13.25
C ASP A 88 -4.44 15.31 14.06
N GLU A 89 -5.76 15.39 13.86
CA GLU A 89 -6.74 14.54 14.54
C GLU A 89 -6.64 13.07 14.12
N LEU A 90 -6.21 12.79 12.88
CA LEU A 90 -6.09 11.43 12.34
C LEU A 90 -4.82 10.71 12.81
N ILE A 91 -3.79 11.46 13.21
CA ILE A 91 -2.47 10.92 13.59
C ILE A 91 -2.41 10.56 15.09
N ALA A 92 -3.27 11.14 15.91
CA ALA A 92 -3.05 11.30 17.34
C ALA A 92 -3.05 10.02 18.23
N THR A 93 -3.26 8.80 17.70
CA THR A 93 -3.62 7.66 18.58
C THR A 93 -3.04 6.28 18.27
N HIS A 94 -2.10 6.10 17.34
CA HIS A 94 -1.77 4.73 16.90
C HIS A 94 -0.27 4.39 16.86
N GLU A 95 0.07 3.23 17.44
CA GLU A 95 1.37 2.58 17.30
C GLU A 95 1.41 1.82 15.97
N TRP A 96 2.51 1.99 15.24
CA TRP A 96 2.71 1.41 13.92
C TRP A 96 3.36 0.05 14.04
N GLU A 97 2.79 -0.96 13.38
CA GLU A 97 3.46 -2.24 13.18
C GLU A 97 3.97 -2.29 11.73
N GLU A 98 5.29 -2.17 11.57
CA GLU A 98 5.92 -2.43 10.28
C GLU A 98 5.81 -3.92 9.96
N GLN A 99 5.21 -4.24 8.82
CA GLN A 99 5.19 -5.60 8.31
C GLN A 99 6.28 -5.75 7.25
N GLU A 100 7.15 -6.74 7.43
CA GLU A 100 8.13 -7.09 6.41
C GLU A 100 7.42 -7.58 5.14
N ARG A 101 7.85 -7.04 3.99
CA ARG A 101 7.36 -7.50 2.70
C ARG A 101 7.82 -8.92 2.43
N TRP A 102 6.90 -9.81 2.11
CA TRP A 102 7.21 -11.22 1.91
C TRP A 102 7.90 -11.50 0.57
N GLY A 103 8.77 -12.52 0.56
CA GLY A 103 9.35 -13.09 -0.65
C GLY A 103 8.42 -14.12 -1.31
N PHE A 104 8.84 -14.63 -2.47
CA PHE A 104 8.07 -15.62 -3.24
C PHE A 104 7.78 -16.90 -2.45
N GLU A 105 8.78 -17.45 -1.74
CA GLU A 105 8.62 -18.67 -0.94
C GLU A 105 7.57 -18.49 0.16
N LYS A 106 7.61 -17.35 0.86
CA LYS A 106 6.63 -17.02 1.89
C LYS A 106 5.23 -16.87 1.30
N ALA A 107 5.09 -16.22 0.14
CA ALA A 107 3.80 -16.17 -0.56
C ALA A 107 3.26 -17.58 -0.89
N GLN A 108 4.12 -18.51 -1.31
CA GLN A 108 3.71 -19.90 -1.53
C GLN A 108 3.27 -20.61 -0.26
N GLU A 109 3.88 -20.34 0.89
CA GLU A 109 3.40 -20.85 2.18
C GLU A 109 2.00 -20.33 2.50
N LEU A 110 1.76 -19.04 2.32
CA LEU A 110 0.45 -18.42 2.55
C LEU A 110 -0.62 -19.01 1.64
N VAL A 111 -0.29 -19.34 0.37
CA VAL A 111 -1.17 -20.10 -0.53
C VAL A 111 -1.53 -21.46 0.06
N ARG A 112 -0.54 -22.23 0.53
CA ARG A 112 -0.76 -23.58 1.09
C ARG A 112 -1.61 -23.55 2.36
N GLN A 113 -1.40 -22.53 3.20
CA GLN A 113 -2.17 -22.30 4.43
C GLN A 113 -3.57 -21.73 4.16
N LYS A 114 -3.83 -21.29 2.92
CA LYS A 114 -5.03 -20.51 2.56
C LYS A 114 -5.18 -19.27 3.44
N HIS A 115 -4.05 -18.71 3.88
CA HIS A 115 -4.00 -17.50 4.70
C HIS A 115 -4.29 -16.29 3.81
N ARG A 116 -5.15 -15.41 4.30
CA ARG A 116 -5.53 -14.14 3.67
C ARG A 116 -5.97 -13.18 4.76
#